data_AF-A0A355FT49-F1
#
_entry.id   AF-A0A355FT49-F1
#
_cell.length_a   1.000
_cell.length_b   1.000
_cell.length_c   1.000
_cell.angle_alpha   90.00
_cell.angle_beta   90.00
_cell.angle_gamma   90.00
#
_symmetry.space_group_name_H-M   'P 1'
#
loop_
_entity.id
_entity.type
_entity.pdbx_description
1 polymer ?
#
loop_
_entity_poly.entity_id
_entity_poly.type
_entity_poly.pdbx_seq_one_letter_code
_entity_poly.pdbx_strand_id
1 'polypeptide(L)'
;MIINSDERQWTWMDEGLNTFVQYLTEKEFDRNYPTRRGSARDIRNYMGGDKSRISPIMTNSESIYQFGNNAYGKPATALNILRETVMGRDLFDYAFKEYSRRWAFRHPSPADFFRTMEDASGVDLDWFWRGWFYSTDHVDIAMEDVKWFQIDTQDPETESAFDREAAESEPADISLIRDAAFIPSTYLEEDATLHDFYTMTDPFMVLELDKVEYAERMEKLDTSEKDLLASGKNFYEITFRNEGGLVMPLILQFEYEDGEKEIRRIPAEIWRMSEPTVTKVFVTNRPALQITLDPMLETADVDMSDNYWPARPQPTRFELFKSDRGRRGGSGGENPMQRALRDAEMERQPAED
;
A
#
# COMPACT_ATOMS: atom_id res chain seq x y z
N MET A 1 -24.55 24.55 -2.08
CA MET A 1 -25.08 24.04 -0.80
C MET A 1 -25.38 25.24 0.08
N ILE A 2 -26.58 25.34 0.68
CA ILE A 2 -26.93 26.42 1.63
C ILE A 2 -27.45 25.75 2.90
N ILE A 3 -26.54 25.50 3.83
CA ILE A 3 -26.74 24.77 5.08
C ILE A 3 -26.09 25.58 6.20
N ASN A 4 -26.70 25.63 7.38
CA ASN A 4 -26.15 26.35 8.52
C ASN A 4 -25.67 25.35 9.59
N SER A 5 -24.38 25.11 9.70
CA SER A 5 -23.78 24.23 10.72
C SER A 5 -23.38 25.01 11.99
N ASP A 6 -23.43 24.34 13.15
CA ASP A 6 -22.86 24.89 14.40
C ASP A 6 -21.33 24.80 14.36
N GLU A 7 -20.70 25.80 13.74
CA GLU A 7 -19.25 25.88 13.54
C GLU A 7 -18.48 25.95 14.87
N ARG A 8 -19.08 26.52 15.93
CA ARG A 8 -18.43 26.67 17.24
C ARG A 8 -18.26 25.32 17.94
N GLN A 9 -19.16 24.39 17.67
CA GLN A 9 -19.05 23.02 18.19
C GLN A 9 -18.38 22.08 17.18
N TRP A 10 -18.67 22.23 15.88
CA TRP A 10 -18.28 21.30 14.81
C TRP A 10 -17.69 22.05 13.61
N THR A 11 -16.56 22.74 13.78
CA THR A 11 -15.95 23.57 12.72
C THR A 11 -15.73 22.83 11.40
N TRP A 12 -15.38 21.54 11.45
CA TRP A 12 -15.13 20.75 10.24
C TRP A 12 -16.35 20.65 9.31
N MET A 13 -17.57 20.78 9.82
CA MET A 13 -18.78 20.74 8.99
C MET A 13 -18.85 21.92 8.04
N ASP A 14 -18.30 23.07 8.40
CA ASP A 14 -18.18 24.20 7.49
C ASP A 14 -16.85 24.10 6.73
N GLU A 15 -15.75 24.13 7.47
CA GLU A 15 -14.41 24.28 6.88
C GLU A 15 -13.95 23.04 6.10
N GLY A 16 -14.26 21.85 6.59
CA GLY A 16 -13.92 20.59 5.95
C GLY A 16 -14.75 20.33 4.70
N LEU A 17 -16.07 20.57 4.76
CA LEU A 17 -16.94 20.45 3.59
C LEU A 17 -16.58 21.47 2.52
N ASN A 18 -16.34 22.73 2.90
CA ASN A 18 -15.89 23.78 1.98
C ASN A 18 -14.54 23.45 1.36
N THR A 19 -13.57 22.98 2.15
CA THR A 19 -12.27 22.55 1.62
C THR A 19 -12.41 21.41 0.62
N PHE A 20 -13.31 20.45 0.86
CA PHE A 20 -13.58 19.35 -0.06
C PHE A 20 -14.18 19.83 -1.39
N VAL A 21 -15.23 20.67 -1.36
CA VAL A 21 -15.81 21.19 -2.62
C VAL A 21 -14.87 22.17 -3.34
N GLN A 22 -14.04 22.91 -2.60
CA GLN A 22 -12.97 23.72 -3.16
C GLN A 22 -11.97 22.82 -3.91
N TYR A 23 -11.51 21.73 -3.29
CA TYR A 23 -10.61 20.76 -3.91
C TYR A 23 -11.17 20.25 -5.25
N LEU A 24 -12.44 19.84 -5.28
CA LEU A 24 -13.09 19.38 -6.50
C LEU A 24 -13.17 20.49 -7.57
N THR A 25 -13.53 21.70 -7.17
CA THR A 25 -13.65 22.86 -8.07
C THR A 25 -12.31 23.23 -8.69
N GLU A 26 -11.23 23.22 -7.91
CA GLU A 26 -9.88 23.49 -8.40
C GLU A 26 -9.43 22.45 -9.43
N LYS A 27 -9.75 21.16 -9.21
CA LYS A 27 -9.43 20.08 -10.16
C LYS A 27 -10.30 20.10 -11.41
N GLU A 28 -11.53 20.60 -11.32
CA GLU A 28 -12.37 20.85 -12.49
C GLU A 28 -11.88 22.04 -13.29
N PHE A 29 -11.39 23.09 -12.62
CA PHE A 29 -10.85 24.29 -13.25
C PHE A 29 -9.56 24.01 -14.04
N ASP A 30 -8.58 23.36 -13.41
CA ASP A 30 -7.34 22.94 -14.08
C ASP A 30 -6.78 21.68 -13.40
N ARG A 31 -6.46 20.67 -14.21
CA ARG A 31 -5.83 19.41 -13.75
C ARG A 31 -4.52 19.67 -13.01
N ASN A 32 -3.78 20.69 -13.44
CA ASN A 32 -2.48 21.06 -12.88
C ASN A 32 -2.57 22.18 -11.83
N TYR A 33 -3.78 22.56 -11.40
CA TYR A 33 -3.94 23.58 -10.38
C TYR A 33 -3.18 23.17 -9.11
N PRO A 34 -2.41 24.10 -8.48
CA PRO A 34 -1.63 23.85 -7.28
C PRO A 34 -2.54 23.77 -6.04
N THR A 35 -3.40 22.77 -6.04
CA THR A 35 -4.35 22.49 -4.97
C THR A 35 -3.65 22.10 -3.70
N ARG A 36 -4.22 22.52 -2.58
CA ARG A 36 -3.72 22.22 -1.24
C ARG A 36 -4.82 21.52 -0.45
N ARG A 37 -4.48 20.37 0.18
CA ARG A 37 -5.39 19.48 0.94
C ARG A 37 -6.38 18.73 0.04
N GLY A 38 -6.82 17.54 0.48
CA GLY A 38 -7.78 16.69 -0.23
C GLY A 38 -7.16 15.40 -0.77
N SER A 39 -5.95 15.44 -1.33
CA SER A 39 -5.25 14.21 -1.72
C SER A 39 -4.83 13.41 -0.47
N ALA A 40 -5.11 12.11 -0.47
CA ALA A 40 -4.68 11.17 0.57
C ALA A 40 -3.18 11.27 0.87
N ARG A 41 -2.36 11.46 -0.16
CA ARG A 41 -0.91 11.61 -0.03
C ARG A 41 -0.46 12.80 0.83
N ASP A 42 -1.25 13.88 0.88
CA ASP A 42 -0.81 15.14 1.49
C ASP A 42 -1.06 15.18 3.00
N ILE A 43 -1.94 14.30 3.52
CA ILE A 43 -2.30 14.28 4.95
C ILE A 43 -1.34 13.42 5.79
N ARG A 44 -0.54 12.56 5.15
CA ARG A 44 0.34 11.57 5.79
C ARG A 44 1.21 12.16 6.91
N ASN A 45 1.91 13.26 6.63
CA ASN A 45 2.79 13.92 7.61
C ASN A 45 2.05 14.40 8.86
N TYR A 46 0.79 14.84 8.71
CA TYR A 46 -0.02 15.22 9.85
C TYR A 46 -0.48 13.99 10.63
N MET A 47 -0.95 12.96 9.93
CA MET A 47 -1.49 11.75 10.54
C MET A 47 -0.42 10.89 11.23
N GLY A 48 0.79 10.81 10.69
CA GLY A 48 1.95 10.16 11.30
C GLY A 48 2.69 11.03 12.32
N GLY A 49 2.18 12.22 12.63
CA GLY A 49 2.76 13.11 13.63
C GLY A 49 2.54 12.64 15.07
N ASP A 50 3.12 13.39 16.01
CA ASP A 50 2.96 13.16 17.45
C ASP A 50 1.48 13.21 17.88
N LYS A 51 0.95 12.03 18.27
CA LYS A 51 -0.45 11.84 18.67
C LYS A 51 -0.87 12.70 19.85
N SER A 52 0.06 13.11 20.72
CA SER A 52 -0.25 14.01 21.84
C SER A 52 -0.61 15.43 21.41
N ARG A 53 -0.32 15.78 20.14
CA ARG A 53 -0.58 17.09 19.52
C ARG A 53 -1.57 17.00 18.37
N ILE A 54 -2.36 15.93 18.33
CA ILE A 54 -3.40 15.67 17.34
C ILE A 54 -4.70 15.42 18.10
N SER A 55 -5.77 16.07 17.67
CA SER A 55 -7.11 15.86 18.20
C SER A 55 -7.96 15.10 17.17
N PRO A 56 -8.96 14.30 17.59
CA PRO A 56 -10.00 13.80 16.68
C PRO A 56 -10.72 14.95 15.95
N ILE A 57 -11.28 14.70 14.76
CA ILE A 57 -12.08 15.72 14.04
C ILE A 57 -13.28 16.15 14.89
N MET A 58 -13.87 15.20 15.62
CA MET A 58 -15.01 15.42 16.52
C MET A 58 -14.62 16.07 17.86
N THR A 59 -13.65 16.99 17.84
CA THR A 59 -13.22 17.78 19.00
C THR A 59 -13.84 19.18 18.93
N ASN A 60 -14.26 19.73 20.07
CA ASN A 60 -14.73 21.11 20.14
C ASN A 60 -13.62 22.07 19.68
N SER A 61 -14.02 23.10 18.92
CA SER A 61 -13.15 24.04 18.20
C SER A 61 -12.10 24.74 19.08
N GLU A 62 -12.45 25.05 20.33
CA GLU A 62 -11.55 25.74 21.27
C GLU A 62 -10.41 24.83 21.79
N SER A 63 -10.57 23.51 21.64
CA SER A 63 -9.63 22.48 22.13
C SER A 63 -8.81 21.81 21.01
N ILE A 64 -8.96 22.25 19.76
CA ILE A 64 -8.29 21.61 18.61
C ILE A 64 -6.80 21.94 18.58
N TYR A 65 -5.96 20.92 18.61
CA TYR A 65 -4.56 21.04 18.21
C TYR A 65 -4.45 21.05 16.68
N GLN A 66 -3.58 21.94 16.16
CA GLN A 66 -3.32 22.08 14.71
C GLN A 66 -4.61 22.33 13.89
N PHE A 67 -5.33 23.39 14.25
CA PHE A 67 -6.62 23.78 13.67
C PHE A 67 -6.72 23.62 12.14
N GLY A 68 -5.71 24.08 11.40
CA GLY A 68 -5.70 24.00 9.94
C GLY A 68 -5.69 22.57 9.37
N ASN A 69 -5.17 21.58 10.08
CA ASN A 69 -5.19 20.18 9.64
C ASN A 69 -6.46 19.47 10.11
N ASN A 70 -6.88 19.71 11.36
CA ASN A 70 -8.05 19.05 11.93
C ASN A 70 -9.39 19.57 11.35
N ALA A 71 -9.56 20.88 11.19
CA ALA A 71 -10.80 21.47 10.71
C ALA A 71 -10.94 21.47 9.18
N TYR A 72 -9.82 21.48 8.43
CA TYR A 72 -9.82 21.59 6.96
C TYR A 72 -9.22 20.34 6.30
N GLY A 73 -7.96 20.02 6.63
CA GLY A 73 -7.17 19.04 5.90
C GLY A 73 -7.66 17.60 6.00
N LYS A 74 -7.73 17.05 7.22
CA LYS A 74 -8.15 15.67 7.50
C LYS A 74 -9.60 15.40 7.05
N PRO A 75 -10.59 16.27 7.34
CA PRO A 75 -11.96 16.06 6.87
C PRO A 75 -12.07 16.06 5.33
N ALA A 76 -11.43 17.02 4.65
CA ALA A 76 -11.47 17.06 3.19
C ALA A 76 -10.80 15.84 2.55
N THR A 77 -9.71 15.37 3.15
CA THR A 77 -9.00 14.17 2.71
C THR A 77 -9.85 12.92 2.94
N ALA A 78 -10.49 12.79 4.12
CA ALA A 78 -11.40 11.70 4.42
C ALA A 78 -12.55 11.64 3.39
N LEU A 79 -13.18 12.77 3.08
CA LEU A 79 -14.27 12.80 2.09
C LEU A 79 -13.80 12.45 0.68
N ASN A 80 -12.58 12.87 0.32
CA ASN A 80 -12.01 12.50 -0.98
C ASN A 80 -11.68 11.00 -1.06
N ILE A 81 -11.13 10.40 0.00
CA ILE A 81 -10.91 8.95 0.09
C ILE A 81 -12.24 8.20 0.02
N LEU A 82 -13.24 8.69 0.76
CA LEU A 82 -14.57 8.11 0.77
C LEU A 82 -15.18 8.12 -0.65
N ARG A 83 -14.98 9.22 -1.40
CA ARG A 83 -15.44 9.38 -2.79
C ARG A 83 -14.65 8.54 -3.81
N GLU A 84 -13.33 8.53 -3.74
CA GLU A 84 -12.51 7.91 -4.78
C GLU A 84 -12.29 6.42 -4.55
N THR A 85 -12.22 5.99 -3.29
CA THR A 85 -11.71 4.65 -2.93
C THR A 85 -12.76 3.76 -2.27
N VAL A 86 -13.58 4.29 -1.37
CA VAL A 86 -14.51 3.47 -0.56
C VAL A 86 -15.88 3.32 -1.25
N MET A 87 -16.54 4.44 -1.59
CA MET A 87 -17.89 4.43 -2.18
C MET A 87 -17.87 4.51 -3.71
N GLY A 88 -16.83 5.11 -4.28
CA GLY A 88 -16.84 5.53 -5.68
C GLY A 88 -17.65 6.81 -5.89
N ARG A 89 -17.34 7.50 -7.00
CA ARG A 89 -17.83 8.85 -7.29
C ARG A 89 -19.35 8.93 -7.40
N ASP A 90 -19.98 7.96 -8.05
CA ASP A 90 -21.42 8.01 -8.34
C ASP A 90 -22.25 7.93 -7.05
N LEU A 91 -21.95 6.96 -6.17
CA LEU A 91 -22.64 6.79 -4.90
C LEU A 91 -22.37 7.95 -3.95
N PHE A 92 -21.11 8.39 -3.86
CA PHE A 92 -20.74 9.51 -3.02
C PHE A 92 -21.43 10.81 -3.49
N ASP A 93 -21.35 11.13 -4.78
CA ASP A 93 -21.91 12.38 -5.32
C ASP A 93 -23.44 12.40 -5.19
N TYR A 94 -24.09 11.24 -5.35
CA TYR A 94 -25.53 11.10 -5.10
C TYR A 94 -25.86 11.37 -3.62
N ALA A 95 -25.19 10.68 -2.69
CA ALA A 95 -25.45 10.82 -1.27
C ALA A 95 -25.15 12.25 -0.75
N PHE A 96 -24.07 12.86 -1.23
CA PHE A 96 -23.68 14.22 -0.88
C PHE A 96 -24.69 15.26 -1.40
N LYS A 97 -25.23 15.06 -2.61
CA LYS A 97 -26.34 15.87 -3.15
C LYS A 97 -27.61 15.69 -2.31
N GLU A 98 -27.92 14.48 -1.87
CA GLU A 98 -29.10 14.26 -1.02
C GLU A 98 -28.96 14.88 0.37
N TYR A 99 -27.77 14.85 0.97
CA TYR A 99 -27.49 15.64 2.18
C TYR A 99 -27.77 17.12 1.95
N SER A 100 -27.27 17.67 0.83
CA SER A 100 -27.51 19.06 0.46
C SER A 100 -28.99 19.40 0.29
N ARG A 101 -29.80 18.46 -0.22
CA ARG A 101 -31.24 18.65 -0.42
C ARG A 101 -32.03 18.52 0.88
N ARG A 102 -31.77 17.49 1.70
CA ARG A 102 -32.46 17.22 2.96
C ARG A 102 -32.30 18.35 3.98
N TRP A 103 -31.11 18.94 4.01
CA TRP A 103 -30.71 19.92 5.01
C TRP A 103 -30.63 21.35 4.49
N ALA A 104 -31.12 21.60 3.27
CA ALA A 104 -31.26 22.95 2.72
C ALA A 104 -32.05 23.84 3.69
N PHE A 105 -31.46 24.98 4.06
CA PHE A 105 -32.04 25.96 5.01
C PHE A 105 -32.30 25.40 6.43
N ARG A 106 -31.58 24.36 6.84
CA ARG A 106 -31.68 23.73 8.18
C ARG A 106 -30.31 23.70 8.87
N HIS A 107 -30.31 23.19 10.11
CA HIS A 107 -29.13 23.08 10.98
C HIS A 107 -28.80 21.62 11.31
N PRO A 108 -28.10 20.89 10.42
CA PRO A 108 -27.70 19.52 10.68
C PRO A 108 -26.58 19.44 11.72
N SER A 109 -26.59 18.36 12.49
CA SER A 109 -25.46 17.90 13.28
C SER A 109 -24.57 16.95 12.46
N PRO A 110 -23.34 16.63 12.92
CA PRO A 110 -22.50 15.61 12.29
C PRO A 110 -23.21 14.28 12.04
N ALA A 111 -24.04 13.85 12.99
CA ALA A 111 -24.78 12.59 12.88
C ALA A 111 -25.81 12.61 11.73
N ASP A 112 -26.36 13.78 11.39
CA ASP A 112 -27.27 13.94 10.27
C ASP A 112 -26.55 13.81 8.92
N PHE A 113 -25.31 14.29 8.85
CA PHE A 113 -24.45 14.08 7.69
C PHE A 113 -24.08 12.60 7.53
N PHE A 114 -23.53 11.96 8.56
CA PHE A 114 -23.13 10.54 8.52
C PHE A 114 -24.29 9.63 8.12
N ARG A 115 -25.45 9.79 8.78
CA ARG A 115 -26.66 9.02 8.45
C ARG A 115 -27.15 9.25 7.03
N THR A 116 -27.06 10.48 6.51
CA THR A 116 -27.49 10.75 5.13
C THR A 116 -26.55 10.09 4.13
N MET A 117 -25.23 10.11 4.39
CA MET A 117 -24.25 9.45 3.53
C MET A 117 -24.47 7.94 3.47
N GLU A 118 -24.76 7.29 4.59
CA GLU A 118 -25.06 5.85 4.67
C GLU A 118 -26.43 5.51 4.06
N ASP A 119 -27.50 6.19 4.48
CA ASP A 119 -28.87 5.91 4.02
C ASP A 119 -29.04 6.11 2.51
N ALA A 120 -28.45 7.16 1.94
CA ALA A 120 -28.57 7.44 0.52
C ALA A 120 -27.67 6.53 -0.35
N SER A 121 -26.55 6.03 0.19
CA SER A 121 -25.63 5.18 -0.57
C SER A 121 -25.87 3.68 -0.38
N GLY A 122 -26.49 3.27 0.73
CA GLY A 122 -26.63 1.87 1.12
C GLY A 122 -25.32 1.21 1.56
N VAL A 123 -24.26 2.00 1.81
CA VAL A 123 -22.95 1.51 2.26
C VAL A 123 -22.82 1.69 3.77
N ASP A 124 -22.29 0.68 4.46
CA ASP A 124 -21.94 0.76 5.88
C ASP A 124 -20.62 1.52 6.04
N LEU A 125 -20.68 2.69 6.68
CA LEU A 125 -19.56 3.60 6.86
C LEU A 125 -19.19 3.79 8.34
N ASP A 126 -19.76 3.00 9.26
CA ASP A 126 -19.53 3.12 10.70
C ASP A 126 -18.04 3.04 11.04
N TRP A 127 -17.33 2.10 10.43
CA TRP A 127 -15.88 1.91 10.59
C TRP A 127 -15.10 3.14 10.10
N PHE A 128 -15.53 3.72 8.99
CA PHE A 128 -14.87 4.87 8.36
C PHE A 128 -15.04 6.12 9.23
N TRP A 129 -16.26 6.40 9.68
CA TRP A 129 -16.53 7.54 10.56
C TRP A 129 -15.80 7.38 11.89
N ARG A 130 -15.85 6.19 12.51
CA ARG A 130 -15.14 5.93 13.77
C ARG A 130 -13.63 6.18 13.64
N GLY A 131 -12.98 5.62 12.61
CA GLY A 131 -11.53 5.78 12.42
C GLY A 131 -11.12 7.20 12.03
N TRP A 132 -11.77 7.78 11.02
CA TRP A 132 -11.35 9.08 10.51
C TRP A 132 -11.77 10.25 11.40
N PHE A 133 -12.97 10.21 11.99
CA PHE A 133 -13.56 11.37 12.67
C PHE A 133 -13.44 11.32 14.19
N TYR A 134 -13.51 10.13 14.79
CA TYR A 134 -13.55 9.97 16.25
C TYR A 134 -12.22 9.54 16.88
N SER A 135 -11.24 9.08 16.10
CA SER A 135 -9.92 8.71 16.62
C SER A 135 -8.77 9.58 16.08
N THR A 136 -7.60 9.43 16.71
CA THR A 136 -6.31 10.01 16.27
C THR A 136 -5.43 8.98 15.56
N ASP A 137 -5.99 7.81 15.28
CA ASP A 137 -5.34 6.74 14.52
C ASP A 137 -5.04 7.22 13.10
N HIS A 138 -4.19 6.47 12.43
CA HIS A 138 -3.70 6.76 11.10
C HIS A 138 -3.58 5.49 10.28
N VAL A 139 -3.49 5.65 8.97
CA VAL A 139 -3.30 4.53 8.07
C VAL A 139 -1.81 4.23 8.05
N ASP A 140 -1.47 3.04 8.51
CA ASP A 140 -0.12 2.49 8.49
C ASP A 140 -0.30 0.97 8.34
N ILE A 141 -0.18 0.47 7.11
CA ILE A 141 -0.45 -0.93 6.77
C ILE A 141 0.80 -1.55 6.17
N ALA A 142 1.45 -2.41 6.94
CA ALA A 142 2.64 -3.11 6.51
C ALA A 142 2.30 -4.38 5.72
N MET A 143 3.00 -4.62 4.61
CA MET A 143 3.07 -5.95 3.98
C MET A 143 4.25 -6.71 4.60
N GLU A 144 3.96 -7.51 5.63
CA GLU A 144 4.99 -8.13 6.49
C GLU A 144 5.66 -9.35 5.86
N ASP A 145 4.86 -10.24 5.29
CA ASP A 145 5.33 -11.53 4.79
C ASP A 145 4.60 -11.90 3.50
N VAL A 146 5.37 -12.40 2.54
CA VAL A 146 4.87 -12.88 1.25
C VAL A 146 5.52 -14.23 0.99
N LYS A 147 4.72 -15.28 1.11
CA LYS A 147 5.14 -16.62 0.74
C LYS A 147 4.60 -16.95 -0.64
N TRP A 148 5.52 -17.34 -1.51
CA TRP A 148 5.19 -17.81 -2.85
C TRP A 148 5.23 -19.33 -2.85
N PHE A 149 4.13 -19.94 -3.24
CA PHE A 149 3.99 -21.37 -3.43
C PHE A 149 3.61 -21.68 -4.87
N GLN A 150 4.24 -22.71 -5.42
CA GLN A 150 3.81 -23.38 -6.63
C GLN A 150 3.19 -24.73 -6.25
N ILE A 151 2.27 -25.21 -7.06
CA ILE A 151 1.74 -26.57 -6.88
C ILE A 151 2.83 -27.55 -7.31
N ASP A 152 3.23 -28.42 -6.39
CA ASP A 152 4.00 -29.62 -6.68
C ASP A 152 3.19 -30.48 -7.65
N THR A 153 3.70 -30.62 -8.87
CA THR A 153 3.05 -31.33 -9.98
C THR A 153 3.00 -32.83 -9.75
N GLN A 154 3.74 -33.30 -8.74
CA GLN A 154 3.90 -34.69 -8.35
C GLN A 154 4.57 -35.57 -9.41
N ASP A 155 4.92 -35.00 -10.56
CA ASP A 155 5.60 -35.65 -11.68
C ASP A 155 7.10 -35.74 -11.36
N PRO A 156 7.65 -36.96 -11.21
CA PRO A 156 9.05 -37.14 -10.86
C PRO A 156 10.03 -36.44 -11.80
N GLU A 157 9.73 -36.36 -13.11
CA GLU A 157 10.62 -35.69 -14.07
C GLU A 157 10.65 -34.17 -13.87
N THR A 158 9.47 -33.58 -13.65
CA THR A 158 9.33 -32.13 -13.44
C THR A 158 9.91 -31.71 -12.10
N GLU A 159 9.57 -32.42 -11.01
CA GLU A 159 10.06 -32.09 -9.66
C GLU A 159 11.57 -32.32 -9.54
N SER A 160 12.10 -33.41 -10.11
CA SER A 160 13.54 -33.67 -10.05
C SER A 160 14.38 -32.65 -10.83
N ALA A 161 13.85 -32.15 -11.96
CA ALA A 161 14.48 -31.06 -12.70
C ALA A 161 14.45 -29.74 -11.89
N PHE A 162 13.33 -29.44 -11.23
CA PHE A 162 13.19 -28.29 -10.35
C PHE A 162 14.17 -28.33 -9.17
N ASP A 163 14.24 -29.46 -8.46
CA ASP A 163 15.13 -29.66 -7.32
C ASP A 163 16.61 -29.55 -7.72
N ARG A 164 16.95 -30.05 -8.92
CA ARG A 164 18.31 -29.93 -9.47
C ARG A 164 18.68 -28.47 -9.75
N GLU A 165 17.81 -27.72 -10.42
CA GLU A 165 18.04 -26.29 -10.70
C GLU A 165 18.14 -25.49 -9.39
N ALA A 166 17.30 -25.80 -8.41
CA ALA A 166 17.36 -25.21 -7.08
C ALA A 166 18.72 -25.47 -6.42
N ALA A 167 19.18 -26.72 -6.38
CA ALA A 167 20.48 -27.09 -5.81
C ALA A 167 21.68 -26.47 -6.55
N GLU A 168 21.62 -26.35 -7.87
CA GLU A 168 22.67 -25.69 -8.66
C GLU A 168 22.68 -24.16 -8.46
N SER A 169 21.54 -23.56 -8.13
CA SER A 169 21.42 -22.13 -7.85
C SER A 169 21.89 -21.74 -6.44
N GLU A 170 22.06 -22.72 -5.54
CA GLU A 170 22.55 -22.47 -4.19
C GLU A 170 24.00 -21.97 -4.22
N PRO A 171 24.31 -20.84 -3.56
CA PRO A 171 25.69 -20.37 -3.46
C PRO A 171 26.57 -21.40 -2.74
N ALA A 172 27.74 -21.68 -3.32
CA ALA A 172 28.71 -22.58 -2.68
C ALA A 172 29.18 -22.05 -1.33
N ASP A 173 29.25 -22.94 -0.35
CA ASP A 173 29.78 -22.64 0.98
C ASP A 173 31.25 -22.19 0.93
N ILE A 174 31.62 -21.30 1.84
CA ILE A 174 33.01 -20.81 1.95
C ILE A 174 34.03 -21.94 2.15
N SER A 175 33.63 -23.02 2.81
CA SER A 175 34.47 -24.21 2.99
C SER A 175 34.75 -24.89 1.65
N LEU A 176 33.71 -25.16 0.84
CA LEU A 176 33.85 -25.76 -0.50
C LEU A 176 34.77 -24.92 -1.40
N ILE A 177 34.60 -23.60 -1.37
CA ILE A 177 35.45 -22.66 -2.14
C ILE A 177 36.92 -22.75 -1.72
N ARG A 178 37.19 -22.84 -0.41
CA ARG A 178 38.57 -22.90 0.12
C ARG A 178 39.19 -24.28 -0.04
N ASP A 179 38.40 -25.32 0.15
CA ASP A 179 38.81 -26.72 0.03
C ASP A 179 39.22 -27.02 -1.41
N ALA A 180 38.52 -26.46 -2.41
CA ALA A 180 38.92 -26.55 -3.82
C ALA A 180 40.32 -25.99 -4.11
N ALA A 181 40.82 -25.03 -3.32
CA ALA A 181 42.17 -24.49 -3.44
C ALA A 181 43.20 -25.19 -2.55
N PHE A 182 42.76 -25.74 -1.40
CA PHE A 182 43.61 -26.37 -0.41
C PHE A 182 43.87 -27.84 -0.70
N ILE A 183 42.87 -28.56 -1.20
CA ILE A 183 42.91 -29.99 -1.52
C ILE A 183 43.33 -30.14 -3.00
N PRO A 184 44.56 -30.61 -3.29
CA PRO A 184 45.04 -30.70 -4.66
C PRO A 184 44.37 -31.82 -5.47
N SER A 185 44.00 -32.92 -4.79
CA SER A 185 43.29 -34.06 -5.34
C SER A 185 42.45 -34.72 -4.25
N THR A 186 41.25 -35.17 -4.59
CA THR A 186 40.40 -35.94 -3.67
C THR A 186 40.75 -37.43 -3.69
N TYR A 187 40.47 -38.17 -2.61
CA TYR A 187 40.72 -39.61 -2.58
C TYR A 187 39.96 -40.39 -3.67
N LEU A 188 38.79 -39.90 -4.09
CA LEU A 188 38.02 -40.48 -5.19
C LEU A 188 38.69 -40.25 -6.55
N GLU A 189 39.41 -39.13 -6.73
CA GLU A 189 40.21 -38.87 -7.93
C GLU A 189 41.47 -39.73 -7.97
N GLU A 190 42.05 -40.06 -6.81
CA GLU A 190 43.23 -40.92 -6.71
C GLU A 190 42.90 -42.41 -6.81
N ASP A 191 41.75 -42.84 -6.28
CA ASP A 191 41.32 -44.24 -6.27
C ASP A 191 39.83 -44.37 -6.63
N ALA A 192 39.59 -44.75 -7.88
CA ALA A 192 38.25 -45.00 -8.41
C ALA A 192 37.54 -46.20 -7.74
N THR A 193 38.23 -47.04 -6.96
CA THR A 193 37.59 -48.16 -6.23
C THR A 193 36.83 -47.70 -4.98
N LEU A 194 37.06 -46.45 -4.53
CA LEU A 194 36.34 -45.83 -3.43
C LEU A 194 34.97 -45.30 -3.83
N HIS A 195 34.64 -45.30 -5.12
CA HIS A 195 33.31 -44.95 -5.59
C HIS A 195 32.26 -45.97 -5.08
N ASP A 196 31.19 -45.43 -4.53
CA ASP A 196 30.05 -46.15 -3.98
C ASP A 196 28.74 -45.62 -4.57
N PHE A 197 27.61 -46.08 -4.02
CA PHE A 197 26.29 -45.64 -4.45
C PHE A 197 26.11 -44.12 -4.36
N TYR A 198 26.62 -43.47 -3.32
CA TYR A 198 26.42 -42.04 -3.07
C TYR A 198 27.28 -41.14 -3.96
N THR A 199 28.35 -41.68 -4.54
CA THR A 199 29.29 -40.93 -5.38
C THR A 199 29.09 -41.19 -6.88
N MET A 200 28.47 -42.30 -7.26
CA MET A 200 28.18 -42.62 -8.67
C MET A 200 26.73 -42.34 -9.10
N THR A 201 25.79 -42.35 -8.15
CA THR A 201 24.37 -42.18 -8.47
C THR A 201 24.03 -40.69 -8.46
N ASP A 202 23.48 -40.21 -9.57
CA ASP A 202 22.92 -38.85 -9.64
C ASP A 202 21.77 -38.75 -8.62
N PRO A 203 21.86 -37.87 -7.60
CA PRO A 203 20.82 -37.67 -6.60
C PRO A 203 19.47 -37.27 -7.18
N PHE A 204 19.47 -36.70 -8.39
CA PHE A 204 18.29 -36.26 -9.13
C PHE A 204 17.96 -37.21 -10.29
N MET A 205 18.33 -38.49 -10.18
CA MET A 205 17.94 -39.50 -11.16
C MET A 205 16.51 -39.97 -10.87
N VAL A 206 15.62 -39.80 -11.84
CA VAL A 206 14.27 -40.37 -11.78
C VAL A 206 14.33 -41.87 -12.06
N LEU A 207 13.86 -42.68 -11.11
CA LEU A 207 13.78 -44.12 -11.24
C LEU A 207 12.48 -44.54 -11.92
N GLU A 208 12.49 -45.72 -12.54
CA GLU A 208 11.28 -46.28 -13.14
C GLU A 208 10.20 -46.57 -12.08
N LEU A 209 10.60 -46.83 -10.83
CA LEU A 209 9.69 -47.01 -9.71
C LEU A 209 8.90 -45.72 -9.43
N ASP A 210 9.55 -44.56 -9.48
CA ASP A 210 8.93 -43.26 -9.21
C ASP A 210 7.82 -42.97 -10.24
N LYS A 211 8.03 -43.36 -11.50
CA LYS A 211 7.04 -43.23 -12.58
C LYS A 211 5.81 -44.11 -12.36
N VAL A 212 6.02 -45.34 -11.87
CA VAL A 212 4.91 -46.26 -11.53
C VAL A 212 4.11 -45.71 -10.35
N GLU A 213 4.77 -45.25 -9.30
CA GLU A 213 4.12 -44.65 -8.13
C GLU A 213 3.34 -43.38 -8.48
N TYR A 214 3.89 -42.54 -9.37
CA TYR A 214 3.20 -41.38 -9.92
C TYR A 214 1.92 -41.79 -10.66
N ALA A 215 2.00 -42.77 -11.57
CA ALA A 215 0.84 -43.24 -12.34
C ALA A 215 -0.28 -43.77 -11.43
N GLU A 216 0.06 -44.61 -10.44
CA GLU A 216 -0.90 -45.14 -9.47
C GLU A 216 -1.56 -44.03 -8.64
N ARG A 217 -0.81 -42.98 -8.31
CA ARG A 217 -1.34 -41.82 -7.59
C ARG A 217 -2.28 -41.00 -8.45
N MET A 218 -1.92 -40.75 -9.71
CA MET A 218 -2.78 -40.04 -10.66
C MET A 218 -4.09 -40.78 -10.90
N GLU A 219 -4.12 -42.11 -10.86
CA GLU A 219 -5.39 -42.86 -10.97
C GLU A 219 -6.36 -42.62 -9.80
N LYS A 220 -5.85 -42.31 -8.60
CA LYS A 220 -6.66 -42.08 -7.40
C LYS A 220 -7.28 -40.69 -7.34
N LEU A 221 -6.74 -39.74 -8.10
CA LEU A 221 -7.21 -38.35 -8.13
C LEU A 221 -8.42 -38.17 -9.04
N ASP A 222 -9.32 -37.28 -8.62
CA ASP A 222 -10.45 -36.86 -9.44
C ASP A 222 -10.03 -35.92 -10.58
N THR A 223 -10.95 -35.65 -11.51
CA THR A 223 -10.67 -34.77 -12.66
C THR A 223 -10.31 -33.34 -12.23
N SER A 224 -10.91 -32.82 -11.16
CA SER A 224 -10.66 -31.46 -10.70
C SER A 224 -9.31 -31.30 -9.99
N GLU A 225 -8.86 -32.33 -9.27
CA GLU A 225 -7.55 -32.41 -8.65
C GLU A 225 -6.45 -32.50 -9.70
N LYS A 226 -6.66 -33.30 -10.76
CA LYS A 226 -5.75 -33.39 -11.91
C LYS A 226 -5.61 -32.06 -12.62
N ASP A 227 -6.73 -31.38 -12.88
CA ASP A 227 -6.72 -30.06 -13.52
C ASP A 227 -6.02 -29.02 -12.64
N LEU A 228 -6.11 -29.13 -11.31
CA LEU A 228 -5.41 -28.25 -10.37
C LEU A 228 -3.89 -28.50 -10.40
N LEU A 229 -3.44 -29.77 -10.36
CA LEU A 229 -2.02 -30.13 -10.48
C LEU A 229 -1.42 -29.64 -11.79
N ALA A 230 -2.15 -29.79 -12.90
CA ALA A 230 -1.72 -29.32 -14.22
C ALA A 230 -1.88 -27.80 -14.42
N SER A 231 -2.42 -27.06 -13.45
CA SER A 231 -2.80 -25.66 -13.66
C SER A 231 -1.62 -24.68 -13.70
N GLY A 232 -0.45 -25.06 -13.17
CA GLY A 232 0.73 -24.19 -13.09
C GLY A 232 0.49 -22.90 -12.30
N LYS A 233 -0.52 -22.88 -11.42
CA LYS A 233 -0.91 -21.67 -10.68
C LYS A 233 0.10 -21.35 -9.59
N ASN A 234 0.30 -20.06 -9.40
CA ASN A 234 1.13 -19.48 -8.35
C ASN A 234 0.23 -18.94 -7.24
N PHE A 235 0.55 -19.32 -6.01
CA PHE A 235 -0.17 -18.94 -4.81
C PHE A 235 0.72 -18.01 -3.97
N TYR A 236 0.21 -16.83 -3.69
CA TYR A 236 0.87 -15.85 -2.84
C TYR A 236 0.08 -15.72 -1.55
N GLU A 237 0.62 -16.25 -0.45
CA GLU A 237 0.11 -15.98 0.90
C GLU A 237 0.74 -14.68 1.38
N ILE A 238 -0.07 -13.63 1.50
CA ILE A 238 0.39 -12.32 1.92
C ILE A 238 -0.20 -11.98 3.28
N THR A 239 0.66 -11.60 4.22
CA THR A 239 0.29 -11.13 5.56
C THR A 239 0.39 -9.62 5.63
N PHE A 240 -0.70 -8.99 6.03
CA PHE A 240 -0.80 -7.55 6.26
C PHE A 240 -0.97 -7.26 7.74
N ARG A 241 -0.28 -6.24 8.26
CA ARG A 241 -0.47 -5.73 9.62
C ARG A 241 -0.97 -4.29 9.56
N ASN A 242 -2.02 -3.98 10.32
CA ASN A 242 -2.44 -2.62 10.60
C ASN A 242 -1.68 -2.11 11.84
N GLU A 243 -0.66 -1.30 11.62
CA GLU A 243 0.15 -0.68 12.68
C GLU A 243 -0.48 0.63 13.17
N GLY A 244 -1.16 1.34 12.27
CA GLY A 244 -1.59 2.71 12.51
C GLY A 244 -2.94 2.82 13.21
N GLY A 245 -3.68 1.71 13.30
CA GLY A 245 -5.00 1.55 13.91
C GLY A 245 -6.16 1.90 12.98
N LEU A 246 -5.93 2.64 11.89
CA LEU A 246 -6.99 3.01 10.95
C LEU A 246 -7.12 1.93 9.87
N VAL A 247 -8.21 1.18 9.94
CA VAL A 247 -8.57 0.17 8.92
C VAL A 247 -8.90 0.81 7.58
N MET A 248 -8.33 0.27 6.50
CA MET A 248 -8.59 0.69 5.11
C MET A 248 -8.68 -0.52 4.18
N PRO A 249 -9.31 -0.38 2.98
CA PRO A 249 -9.23 -1.40 1.95
C PRO A 249 -7.78 -1.70 1.57
N LEU A 250 -7.48 -2.96 1.27
CA LEU A 250 -6.16 -3.35 0.74
C LEU A 250 -6.18 -3.24 -0.79
N ILE A 251 -5.29 -2.43 -1.34
CA ILE A 251 -5.20 -2.17 -2.78
C ILE A 251 -3.83 -2.63 -3.24
N LEU A 252 -3.80 -3.71 -4.00
CA LEU A 252 -2.55 -4.36 -4.42
C LEU A 252 -2.41 -4.25 -5.92
N GLN A 253 -1.21 -3.91 -6.39
CA GLN A 253 -0.82 -4.10 -7.78
C GLN A 253 0.16 -5.25 -7.86
N PHE A 254 -0.22 -6.28 -8.62
CA PHE A 254 0.67 -7.34 -9.07
C PHE A 254 1.27 -6.92 -10.41
N GLU A 255 2.59 -6.97 -10.51
CA GLU A 255 3.34 -6.84 -11.75
C GLU A 255 3.98 -8.20 -12.04
N TYR A 256 3.65 -8.77 -13.20
CA TYR A 256 4.10 -10.09 -13.62
C TYR A 256 5.40 -10.02 -14.43
N GLU A 257 6.09 -11.13 -14.60
CA GLU A 257 7.34 -11.21 -15.36
C GLU A 257 7.20 -10.80 -16.83
N ASP A 258 5.99 -10.93 -17.42
CA ASP A 258 5.67 -10.48 -18.77
C ASP A 258 5.41 -8.96 -18.89
N GLY A 259 5.45 -8.24 -17.76
CA GLY A 259 5.19 -6.81 -17.67
C GLY A 259 3.72 -6.43 -17.54
N GLU A 260 2.78 -7.39 -17.54
CA GLU A 260 1.37 -7.10 -17.29
C GLU A 260 1.16 -6.70 -15.82
N LYS A 261 0.21 -5.80 -15.59
CA LYS A 261 -0.15 -5.30 -14.25
C LYS A 261 -1.61 -5.57 -13.96
N GLU A 262 -1.88 -6.15 -12.80
CA GLU A 262 -3.23 -6.42 -12.30
C GLU A 262 -3.45 -5.71 -10.96
N ILE A 263 -4.57 -5.00 -10.81
CA ILE A 263 -4.96 -4.37 -9.55
C ILE A 263 -6.03 -5.19 -8.85
N ARG A 264 -5.76 -5.62 -7.62
CA ARG A 264 -6.70 -6.33 -6.74
C ARG A 264 -7.10 -5.42 -5.59
N ARG A 265 -8.42 -5.24 -5.42
CA ARG A 265 -9.00 -4.46 -4.33
C ARG A 265 -9.72 -5.39 -3.37
N ILE A 266 -9.35 -5.30 -2.10
CA ILE A 266 -9.98 -6.05 -1.02
C ILE A 266 -10.67 -5.04 -0.10
N PRO A 267 -11.99 -5.17 0.12
CA PRO A 267 -12.73 -4.29 1.02
C PRO A 267 -12.19 -4.27 2.45
N ALA A 268 -12.45 -3.18 3.19
CA ALA A 268 -11.96 -2.98 4.56
C ALA A 268 -12.52 -4.02 5.56
N GLU A 269 -13.60 -4.72 5.20
CA GLU A 269 -14.23 -5.78 5.98
C GLU A 269 -13.30 -6.98 6.23
N ILE A 270 -12.20 -7.09 5.47
CA ILE A 270 -11.15 -8.09 5.73
C ILE A 270 -10.60 -8.00 7.16
N TRP A 271 -10.60 -6.82 7.76
CA TRP A 271 -10.06 -6.58 9.11
C TRP A 271 -11.00 -7.07 10.23
N ARG A 272 -12.28 -7.38 9.94
CA ARG A 272 -13.32 -7.63 10.96
C ARG A 272 -13.01 -8.77 11.93
N MET A 273 -12.26 -9.78 11.50
CA MET A 273 -11.95 -10.99 12.29
C MET A 273 -10.46 -11.17 12.57
N SER A 274 -9.62 -10.23 12.12
CA SER A 274 -8.17 -10.44 12.01
C SER A 274 -7.42 -9.12 12.24
N GLU A 275 -7.78 -8.40 13.31
CA GLU A 275 -7.07 -7.19 13.74
C GLU A 275 -6.09 -7.55 14.88
N PRO A 276 -4.80 -7.18 14.80
CA PRO A 276 -4.19 -6.25 13.84
C PRO A 276 -3.61 -6.89 12.57
N THR A 277 -3.64 -8.21 12.42
CA THR A 277 -2.98 -8.91 11.30
C THR A 277 -3.93 -9.78 10.51
N VAL A 278 -3.92 -9.65 9.18
CA VAL A 278 -4.70 -10.48 8.28
C VAL A 278 -3.84 -11.13 7.20
N THR A 279 -4.08 -12.41 6.96
CA THR A 279 -3.42 -13.17 5.91
C THR A 279 -4.42 -13.50 4.82
N LYS A 280 -4.03 -13.30 3.56
CA LYS A 280 -4.86 -13.62 2.39
C LYS A 280 -4.04 -14.31 1.31
N VAL A 281 -4.62 -15.35 0.72
CA VAL A 281 -4.05 -16.07 -0.41
C VAL A 281 -4.54 -15.48 -1.73
N PHE A 282 -3.60 -15.22 -2.64
CA PHE A 282 -3.83 -14.74 -3.99
C PHE A 282 -3.39 -15.79 -4.98
N VAL A 283 -4.30 -16.20 -5.86
CA VAL A 283 -4.00 -17.16 -6.93
C VAL A 283 -3.77 -16.39 -8.23
N THR A 284 -2.72 -16.76 -8.95
CA THR A 284 -2.33 -16.13 -10.21
C THR A 284 -1.87 -17.23 -11.18
N ASN A 285 -2.06 -17.01 -12.49
CA ASN A 285 -1.60 -17.96 -13.51
C ASN A 285 -0.14 -17.72 -13.91
N ARG A 286 0.48 -16.65 -13.39
CA ARG A 286 1.82 -16.18 -13.76
C ARG A 286 2.59 -15.77 -12.50
N PRO A 287 3.91 -15.98 -12.45
CA PRO A 287 4.72 -15.47 -11.35
C PRO A 287 4.69 -13.94 -11.27
N ALA A 288 4.45 -13.42 -10.07
CA ALA A 288 4.54 -12.00 -9.77
C ALA A 288 6.01 -11.62 -9.58
N LEU A 289 6.47 -10.66 -10.39
CA LEU A 289 7.78 -10.02 -10.24
C LEU A 289 7.76 -9.02 -9.08
N GLN A 290 6.65 -8.31 -8.91
CA GLN A 290 6.50 -7.30 -7.86
C GLN A 290 5.06 -7.23 -7.36
N ILE A 291 4.90 -7.02 -6.05
CA ILE A 291 3.63 -6.68 -5.42
C ILE A 291 3.79 -5.33 -4.72
N THR A 292 2.87 -4.42 -4.98
CA THR A 292 2.86 -3.08 -4.36
C THR A 292 1.53 -2.84 -3.66
N LEU A 293 1.59 -2.48 -2.37
CA LEU A 293 0.47 -1.99 -1.59
C LEU A 293 0.27 -0.49 -1.82
N ASP A 294 -0.99 -0.09 -1.95
CA ASP A 294 -1.43 1.27 -2.26
C ASP A 294 -0.66 1.96 -3.40
N PRO A 295 -0.60 1.35 -4.61
CA PRO A 295 0.22 1.85 -5.73
C PRO A 295 -0.21 3.24 -6.23
N MET A 296 -1.45 3.66 -5.93
CA MET A 296 -2.04 4.92 -6.38
C MET A 296 -2.18 5.95 -5.26
N LEU A 297 -1.68 5.66 -4.06
CA LEU A 297 -1.71 6.55 -2.90
C LEU A 297 -3.14 6.94 -2.51
N GLU A 298 -4.04 5.97 -2.48
CA GLU A 298 -5.46 6.09 -2.20
C GLU A 298 -5.77 6.10 -0.69
N THR A 299 -5.00 5.41 0.14
CA THR A 299 -5.39 5.13 1.54
C THR A 299 -4.84 6.13 2.54
N ALA A 300 -3.84 6.93 2.14
CA ALA A 300 -3.07 7.84 3.01
C ALA A 300 -2.14 7.12 3.99
N ASP A 301 -1.57 5.99 3.57
CA ASP A 301 -0.55 5.27 4.32
C ASP A 301 0.65 6.14 4.67
N VAL A 302 1.02 6.21 5.95
CA VAL A 302 2.09 7.10 6.43
C VAL A 302 3.48 6.54 6.21
N ASP A 303 3.63 5.22 6.26
CA ASP A 303 4.85 4.52 5.86
C ASP A 303 4.63 3.93 4.47
N MET A 304 5.64 4.09 3.63
CA MET A 304 5.62 3.57 2.27
C MET A 304 6.78 2.61 2.05
N SER A 305 7.63 2.39 3.05
CA SER A 305 8.86 1.61 2.93
C SER A 305 8.60 0.11 2.93
N ASP A 306 7.50 -0.31 3.56
CA ASP A 306 6.98 -1.65 3.73
C ASP A 306 5.81 -1.99 2.77
N ASN A 307 5.54 -1.11 1.80
CA ASN A 307 4.49 -1.31 0.79
C ASN A 307 4.95 -2.14 -0.42
N TYR A 308 6.15 -2.73 -0.39
CA TYR A 308 6.75 -3.37 -1.56
C TYR A 308 7.27 -4.77 -1.25
N TRP A 309 6.93 -5.70 -2.13
CA TRP A 309 7.57 -7.01 -2.21
C TRP A 309 8.12 -7.22 -3.63
N PRO A 310 9.41 -7.58 -3.79
CA PRO A 310 10.45 -7.58 -2.75
C PRO A 310 10.69 -6.18 -2.16
N ALA A 311 11.25 -6.13 -0.94
CA ALA A 311 11.51 -4.89 -0.23
C ALA A 311 12.45 -3.97 -1.03
N ARG A 312 12.09 -2.67 -1.09
CA ARG A 312 12.84 -1.66 -1.85
C ARG A 312 13.57 -0.70 -0.91
N PRO A 313 14.93 -0.67 -0.91
CA PRO A 313 15.64 0.32 -0.13
C PRO A 313 15.39 1.72 -0.70
N GLN A 314 14.88 2.64 0.12
CA GLN A 314 14.70 4.03 -0.26
C GLN A 314 15.93 4.87 0.13
N PRO A 315 16.48 5.70 -0.77
CA PRO A 315 17.63 6.53 -0.44
C PRO A 315 17.24 7.65 0.52
N THR A 316 17.87 7.70 1.69
CA THR A 316 17.76 8.84 2.61
C THR A 316 18.82 9.89 2.27
N ARG A 317 18.41 11.17 2.22
CA ARG A 317 19.34 12.29 1.98
C ARG A 317 19.76 12.86 3.34
N PHE A 318 21.06 12.85 3.62
CA PHE A 318 21.62 13.56 4.76
C PHE A 318 21.93 15.01 4.35
N GLU A 319 21.24 15.99 4.93
CA GLU A 319 21.55 17.40 4.70
C GLU A 319 22.67 17.87 5.65
N LEU A 320 23.81 18.28 5.08
CA LEU A 320 24.90 18.93 5.80
C LEU A 320 24.51 20.37 6.16
N PHE A 321 23.74 20.56 7.24
CA PHE A 321 23.45 21.91 7.71
C PHE A 321 24.56 22.43 8.63
N LYS A 322 25.27 23.48 8.18
CA LYS A 322 25.67 24.57 9.07
C LYS A 322 24.44 25.45 9.26
N SER A 323 23.77 25.30 10.41
CA SER A 323 22.64 26.13 10.79
C SER A 323 23.08 27.60 10.89
N ASP A 324 22.57 28.46 10.01
CA ASP A 324 22.48 29.88 10.34
C ASP A 324 21.10 30.10 10.95
N ARG A 325 21.07 30.60 12.19
CA ARG A 325 19.83 30.78 12.97
C ARG A 325 19.03 31.95 12.39
N GLY A 326 18.28 31.70 11.32
CA GLY A 326 17.27 32.59 10.78
C GLY A 326 16.00 32.59 11.65
N ARG A 327 15.56 33.79 12.06
CA ARG A 327 14.43 34.09 12.96
C ARG A 327 13.15 33.28 12.69
N ARG A 328 12.64 32.61 13.73
CA ARG A 328 11.24 32.19 13.87
C ARG A 328 10.32 33.42 13.74
N GLY A 329 9.40 33.40 12.76
CA GLY A 329 8.23 34.29 12.73
C GLY A 329 8.11 35.26 11.56
N GLY A 330 8.95 35.18 10.53
CA GLY A 330 8.81 35.98 9.31
C GLY A 330 8.64 35.10 8.08
N SER A 331 7.63 35.41 7.26
CA SER A 331 7.59 35.06 5.83
C SER A 331 8.79 35.73 5.11
N GLY A 332 10.01 35.30 5.43
CA GLY A 332 11.26 35.90 4.95
C GLY A 332 11.81 35.25 3.68
N GLY A 333 11.14 34.24 3.15
CA GLY A 333 11.42 33.70 1.83
C GLY A 333 10.49 34.33 0.80
N GLU A 334 11.04 34.78 -0.32
CA GLU A 334 10.22 35.14 -1.48
C GLU A 334 9.40 33.95 -1.95
N ASN A 335 8.14 34.22 -2.30
CA ASN A 335 7.31 33.22 -2.96
C ASN A 335 7.80 33.00 -4.42
N PRO A 336 7.43 31.88 -5.07
CA PRO A 336 7.90 31.58 -6.42
C PRO A 336 7.63 32.68 -7.45
N MET A 337 6.53 33.43 -7.32
CA MET A 337 6.24 34.55 -8.22
C MET A 337 7.18 35.75 -8.00
N GLN A 338 7.45 36.11 -6.75
CA GLN A 338 8.41 37.15 -6.41
C GLN A 338 9.82 36.77 -6.87
N ARG A 339 10.20 35.50 -6.72
CA ARG A 339 11.46 34.98 -7.27
C ARG A 339 11.49 35.04 -8.78
N ALA A 340 10.44 34.58 -9.46
CA ALA A 340 10.36 34.61 -10.92
C ALA A 340 10.37 36.05 -11.48
N LEU A 341 9.71 36.98 -10.79
CA LEU A 341 9.76 38.41 -11.14
C LEU A 341 11.17 38.97 -10.97
N ARG A 342 11.85 38.66 -9.86
CA ARG A 342 13.23 39.09 -9.63
C ARG A 342 14.20 38.44 -10.62
N ASP A 343 14.03 37.17 -10.92
CA ASP A 343 14.81 36.44 -11.92
C ASP A 343 14.67 37.12 -13.28
N ALA A 344 13.43 37.41 -13.69
CA ALA A 344 13.16 38.19 -14.89
C ALA A 344 13.70 39.63 -14.85
N GLU A 345 13.80 40.26 -13.68
CA GLU A 345 14.46 41.56 -13.51
C GLU A 345 15.99 41.46 -13.65
N MET A 346 16.61 40.40 -13.12
CA MET A 346 18.05 40.15 -13.25
C MET A 346 18.44 39.78 -14.68
N GLU A 347 17.64 38.97 -15.37
CA GLU A 347 17.85 38.66 -16.79
C GLU A 347 17.72 39.91 -17.70
N ARG A 348 17.01 40.94 -17.25
CA ARG A 348 16.83 42.21 -17.99
C ARG A 348 17.90 43.24 -17.71
N GLN A 349 18.73 43.08 -16.68
CA GLN A 349 19.89 43.95 -16.48
C GLN A 349 21.03 43.40 -17.35
N PRO A 350 21.49 44.13 -18.40
CA PRO A 350 22.69 43.71 -19.10
C PRO A 350 23.83 43.67 -18.09
N ALA A 351 24.65 42.61 -18.13
CA ALA A 351 25.88 42.55 -17.36
C ALA A 351 26.69 43.80 -17.69
N GLU A 352 26.78 44.74 -16.75
CA GLU A 352 27.74 45.84 -16.83
C GLU A 352 29.12 45.22 -16.60
N ASP A 353 29.81 44.95 -17.71
CA ASP A 353 31.27 44.73 -17.78
C ASP A 353 32.05 46.02 -17.44
#